data_AF-A0A6G2VWB3-F1
#
_entry.id   AF-A0A6G2VWB3-F1
#
_cell.length_a   1.000
_cell.length_b   1.000
_cell.length_c   1.000
_cell.angle_alpha   90.00
_cell.angle_beta   90.00
_cell.angle_gamma   90.00
#
_symmetry.space_group_name_H-M   'P 1'
#
loop_
_entity.id
_entity.type
_entity.pdbx_description
1 polymer ?
#
loop_
_entity_poly.entity_id
_entity_poly.type
_entity_poly.pdbx_seq_one_letter_code
_entity_poly.pdbx_strand_id
1 'polypeptide(L)'
;PRAPAAPCACPATALADRPDATVVRHAGTVAKAHAPDTDPTALTLRVLAAVRLPDVLLPPLATAPVPLHGRSVTLWPYGVPVDPDDPDAAPWEAAATLLARLHGAPVPAGLPPMRGPAKAARALDRLR
;
A
#
# COMPACT_ATOMS: atom_id res chain seq x y z
N PRO A 1 13.30 -17.75 -17.07
CA PRO A 1 12.44 -17.91 -15.88
C PRO A 1 13.21 -18.57 -14.74
N ARG A 2 13.44 -17.86 -13.63
CA ARG A 2 14.09 -18.44 -12.45
C ARG A 2 13.11 -19.42 -11.81
N ALA A 3 13.53 -20.67 -11.63
CA ALA A 3 12.72 -21.66 -10.92
C ALA A 3 12.36 -21.11 -9.53
N PRO A 4 11.12 -21.32 -9.04
CA PRO A 4 10.79 -20.93 -7.67
C PRO A 4 11.73 -21.69 -6.73
N ALA A 5 12.43 -20.96 -5.86
CA ALA A 5 13.10 -21.57 -4.73
C ALA A 5 12.06 -22.35 -3.91
N ALA A 6 12.50 -23.41 -3.22
CA ALA A 6 11.63 -24.13 -2.29
C ALA A 6 10.90 -23.12 -1.39
N PRO A 7 9.57 -23.27 -1.19
CA PRO A 7 8.81 -22.35 -0.37
C PRO A 7 9.41 -22.32 1.03
N CYS A 8 9.67 -21.11 1.56
CA CYS A 8 10.21 -21.00 2.90
C CYS A 8 9.14 -21.34 3.95
N ALA A 9 9.57 -21.76 5.14
CA ALA A 9 8.66 -22.17 6.22
C ALA A 9 8.00 -21.00 6.96
N CYS A 10 8.23 -19.75 6.53
CA CYS A 10 7.67 -18.58 7.19
C CYS A 10 6.13 -18.57 7.03
N PRO A 11 5.37 -18.36 8.12
CA PRO A 11 3.93 -18.28 8.03
C PRO A 11 3.50 -17.10 7.13
N ALA A 12 2.43 -17.30 6.39
CA ALA A 12 1.72 -16.25 5.69
C ALA A 12 0.42 -15.95 6.45
N THR A 13 0.16 -14.68 6.73
CA THR A 13 -1.03 -14.23 7.47
C THR A 13 -1.77 -13.21 6.64
N ALA A 14 -3.05 -13.45 6.37
CA ALA A 14 -3.91 -12.43 5.78
C ALA A 14 -4.14 -11.31 6.81
N LEU A 15 -3.72 -10.10 6.47
CA LEU A 15 -3.99 -8.89 7.27
C LEU A 15 -5.33 -8.26 6.88
N ALA A 16 -5.73 -8.42 5.62
CA ALA A 16 -7.04 -8.04 5.11
C ALA A 16 -7.36 -8.89 3.88
N ASP A 17 -8.61 -9.33 3.74
CA ASP A 17 -9.08 -9.97 2.53
C ASP A 17 -10.44 -9.41 2.13
N ARG A 18 -10.45 -8.64 1.03
CA ARG A 18 -11.63 -7.98 0.48
C ARG A 18 -11.60 -8.05 -1.04
N PRO A 19 -12.76 -8.03 -1.72
CA PRO A 19 -12.82 -8.08 -3.18
C PRO A 19 -11.98 -7.00 -3.88
N ASP A 20 -11.84 -5.82 -3.27
CA ASP A 20 -11.10 -4.70 -3.83
C ASP A 20 -9.61 -4.66 -3.41
N ALA A 21 -9.21 -5.42 -2.39
CA ALA A 21 -7.81 -5.54 -1.96
C ALA A 21 -7.59 -6.73 -1.03
N THR A 22 -6.54 -7.50 -1.29
CA THR A 22 -6.03 -8.52 -0.35
C THR A 22 -4.64 -8.12 0.12
N VAL A 23 -4.39 -8.21 1.42
CA VAL A 23 -3.12 -7.87 2.05
C VAL A 23 -2.62 -9.07 2.85
N VAL A 24 -1.44 -9.56 2.52
CA VAL A 24 -0.82 -10.71 3.18
C VAL A 24 0.53 -10.28 3.74
N ARG A 25 0.79 -10.65 4.99
CA ARG A 25 2.11 -10.62 5.58
C ARG A 25 2.79 -11.96 5.36
N HIS A 26 4.06 -11.91 4.96
CA HIS A 26 4.94 -13.06 4.94
C HIS A 26 6.31 -12.63 5.46
N ALA A 27 6.74 -13.18 6.60
CA ALA A 27 7.92 -12.73 7.33
C ALA A 27 7.92 -11.18 7.55
N GLY A 28 8.96 -10.49 7.05
CA GLY A 28 9.11 -9.03 7.09
C GLY A 28 8.52 -8.30 5.88
N THR A 29 7.69 -8.96 5.07
CA THR A 29 7.11 -8.38 3.86
C THR A 29 5.59 -8.34 3.94
N VAL A 30 5.00 -7.25 3.44
CA VAL A 30 3.58 -7.12 3.15
C VAL A 30 3.39 -7.08 1.64
N ALA A 31 2.60 -8.02 1.12
CA ALA A 31 2.11 -8.01 -0.25
C ALA A 31 0.67 -7.49 -0.27
N LYS A 32 0.41 -6.49 -1.12
CA LYS A 32 -0.93 -5.96 -1.37
C LYS A 32 -1.34 -6.25 -2.81
N ALA A 33 -2.30 -7.13 -3.00
CA ALA A 33 -2.99 -7.32 -4.27
C ALA A 33 -4.07 -6.24 -4.40
N HIS A 34 -3.99 -5.43 -5.46
CA HIS A 34 -4.94 -4.36 -5.76
C HIS A 34 -6.13 -4.92 -6.55
N ALA A 35 -7.24 -4.18 -6.62
CA ALA A 35 -8.41 -4.57 -7.39
C ALA A 35 -8.04 -4.89 -8.86
N PRO A 36 -8.69 -5.88 -9.51
CA PRO A 36 -8.40 -6.23 -10.91
C PRO A 36 -8.53 -5.05 -11.89
N ASP A 37 -9.40 -4.08 -11.60
CA ASP A 37 -9.64 -2.87 -12.41
C ASP A 37 -8.64 -1.73 -12.11
N THR A 38 -7.58 -1.99 -11.32
CA THR A 38 -6.57 -0.97 -11.00
C THR A 38 -5.68 -0.70 -12.22
N ASP A 39 -5.68 0.54 -12.70
CA ASP A 39 -4.75 0.99 -13.73
C ASP A 39 -3.28 0.79 -13.28
N PRO A 40 -2.52 -0.08 -13.97
CA PRO A 40 -1.14 -0.41 -13.60
C PRO A 40 -0.18 0.77 -13.74
N THR A 41 -0.42 1.69 -14.68
CA THR A 41 0.41 2.89 -14.88
C THR A 41 0.21 3.85 -13.71
N ALA A 42 -1.05 4.16 -13.39
CA ALA A 42 -1.38 4.99 -12.23
C ALA A 42 -0.94 4.36 -10.90
N LEU A 43 -0.90 3.02 -10.79
CA LEU A 43 -0.37 2.34 -9.61
C LEU A 43 1.15 2.49 -9.52
N THR A 44 1.88 2.30 -10.62
CA THR A 44 3.33 2.47 -10.67
C THR A 44 3.75 3.89 -10.27
N LEU A 45 3.05 4.91 -10.76
CA LEU A 45 3.32 6.31 -10.39
C LEU A 45 3.11 6.56 -8.89
N ARG A 46 2.13 5.91 -8.26
CA ARG A 46 1.92 5.98 -6.80
C ARG A 46 3.02 5.26 -6.01
N VAL A 47 3.49 4.10 -6.48
CA VAL A 47 4.62 3.40 -5.85
C VAL A 47 5.90 4.23 -5.93
N LEU A 48 6.17 4.84 -7.09
CA LEU A 48 7.32 5.73 -7.27
C LEU A 48 7.23 7.02 -6.44
N ALA A 49 6.02 7.47 -6.07
CA ALA A 49 5.86 8.59 -5.15
C ALA A 49 6.44 8.29 -3.76
N ALA A 50 6.30 7.05 -3.26
CA ALA A 50 6.90 6.63 -1.99
C ALA A 50 8.44 6.65 -2.05
N VAL A 51 9.03 6.24 -3.17
CA VAL A 51 10.49 6.28 -3.38
C VAL A 51 11.03 7.71 -3.30
N ARG A 52 10.25 8.70 -3.72
CA ARG A 52 10.66 10.12 -3.70
C ARG A 52 10.52 10.80 -2.34
N LEU A 53 9.90 10.14 -1.36
CA LEU A 53 9.68 10.68 -0.02
C LEU A 53 10.16 9.68 1.06
N PRO A 54 11.43 9.24 1.04
CA PRO A 54 11.91 8.18 1.93
C PRO A 54 11.87 8.55 3.42
N ASP A 55 11.90 9.84 3.75
CA ASP A 55 11.81 10.35 5.13
C ASP A 55 10.36 10.51 5.63
N VAL A 56 9.37 10.12 4.81
CA VAL A 56 7.93 10.24 5.09
C VAL A 56 7.19 8.94 4.85
N LEU A 57 7.51 8.25 3.75
CA LEU A 57 6.89 7.01 3.30
C LEU A 57 7.93 5.90 3.31
N LEU A 58 7.50 4.69 3.71
CA LEU A 58 8.35 3.51 3.63
C LEU A 58 8.77 3.27 2.18
N PRO A 59 10.05 2.98 1.89
CA PRO A 59 10.47 2.61 0.55
C PRO A 59 9.85 1.24 0.20
N PRO A 60 9.25 1.09 -1.00
CA PRO A 60 8.72 -0.19 -1.44
C PRO A 60 9.87 -1.18 -1.70
N LEU A 61 9.62 -2.48 -1.49
CA LEU A 61 10.60 -3.53 -1.76
C LEU A 61 10.81 -3.76 -3.26
N ALA A 62 9.82 -3.36 -4.08
CA ALA A 62 9.89 -3.35 -5.53
C ALA A 62 9.17 -2.11 -6.05
N THR A 63 9.79 -1.39 -6.98
CA THR A 63 9.24 -0.15 -7.56
C THR A 63 8.19 -0.41 -8.64
N ALA A 64 8.25 -1.58 -9.29
CA ALA A 64 7.27 -2.03 -10.26
C ALA A 64 6.27 -2.99 -9.58
N PRO A 65 4.95 -2.75 -9.71
CA PRO A 65 3.95 -3.73 -9.31
C PRO A 65 4.11 -5.04 -10.10
N VAL A 66 3.93 -6.17 -9.42
CA VAL A 66 4.05 -7.50 -10.03
C VAL A 66 2.66 -8.01 -10.41
N PRO A 67 2.41 -8.45 -11.65
CA PRO A 67 1.15 -9.10 -12.01
C PRO A 67 1.08 -10.51 -11.41
N LEU A 68 -0.01 -10.82 -10.72
CA LEU A 68 -0.28 -12.12 -10.12
C LEU A 68 -1.77 -12.41 -10.17
N HIS A 69 -2.17 -13.53 -10.80
CA HIS A 69 -3.57 -13.97 -10.91
C HIS A 69 -4.54 -12.85 -11.35
N GLY A 70 -4.15 -12.06 -12.36
CA GLY A 70 -4.97 -10.96 -12.89
C GLY A 70 -5.04 -9.72 -12.00
N ARG A 71 -4.23 -9.63 -10.94
CA ARG A 71 -4.14 -8.48 -10.04
C ARG A 71 -2.71 -7.94 -10.01
N SER A 72 -2.56 -6.64 -9.89
CA SER A 72 -1.26 -6.02 -9.62
C SER A 72 -0.95 -6.12 -8.12
N VAL A 73 0.28 -6.52 -7.77
CA VAL A 73 0.75 -6.67 -6.39
C VAL A 73 1.88 -5.68 -6.09
N THR A 74 1.81 -4.99 -4.95
CA THR A 74 2.93 -4.17 -4.45
C THR A 74 3.49 -4.75 -3.16
N LEU A 75 4.81 -4.62 -2.97
CA LEU A 75 5.57 -5.23 -1.87
C LEU A 75 6.19 -4.16 -0.98
N TRP A 76 6.01 -4.31 0.33
CA TRP A 76 6.42 -3.32 1.34
C TRP A 76 7.08 -4.00 2.53
N PRO A 77 7.99 -3.33 3.24
CA PRO A 77 8.43 -3.78 4.56
C PRO A 77 7.25 -3.88 5.53
N TYR A 78 7.22 -4.92 6.36
CA TYR A 78 6.29 -5.00 7.49
C TYR A 78 6.86 -4.21 8.67
N GLY A 79 6.12 -3.22 9.15
CA GLY A 79 6.44 -2.46 10.36
C GLY A 79 5.63 -2.91 11.57
N VAL A 80 5.77 -2.17 12.68
CA VAL A 80 4.92 -2.35 13.86
C VAL A 80 3.61 -1.58 13.63
N PRO A 81 2.44 -2.25 13.56
CA PRO A 81 1.16 -1.56 13.45
C PRO A 81 0.84 -0.79 14.74
N VAL A 82 0.09 0.31 14.60
CA VAL A 82 -0.53 0.98 15.76
C VAL A 82 -1.66 0.10 16.27
N ASP A 83 -1.74 -0.06 17.59
CA ASP A 83 -2.81 -0.81 18.24
C ASP A 83 -4.12 0.01 18.17
N PRO A 84 -5.18 -0.50 17.53
CA PRO A 84 -6.47 0.19 17.48
C PRO A 84 -7.17 0.24 18.85
N ASP A 85 -6.85 -0.64 19.78
CA ASP A 85 -7.48 -0.74 21.10
C ASP A 85 -6.75 0.11 22.17
N ASP A 86 -5.59 0.69 21.83
CA ASP A 86 -4.82 1.63 22.66
C ASP A 86 -4.41 2.88 21.86
N PRO A 87 -5.36 3.80 21.58
CA PRO A 87 -5.09 5.00 20.80
C PRO A 87 -4.15 5.99 21.51
N ASP A 88 -4.04 5.93 22.84
CA ASP A 88 -3.17 6.81 23.62
C ASP A 88 -1.70 6.39 23.49
N ALA A 89 -1.41 5.12 23.23
CA ALA A 89 -0.07 4.63 22.89
C ALA A 89 0.36 4.94 21.46
N ALA A 90 -0.52 5.48 20.60
CA ALA A 90 -0.14 5.80 19.23
C ALA A 90 0.93 6.91 19.20
N PRO A 91 1.91 6.84 18.28
CA PRO A 91 3.01 7.81 18.21
C PRO A 91 2.58 9.11 17.53
N TRP A 92 1.61 9.83 18.12
CA TRP A 92 0.95 11.00 17.53
C TRP A 92 1.91 12.11 17.11
N GLU A 93 2.91 12.43 17.94
CA GLU A 93 3.89 13.47 17.63
C GLU A 93 4.77 13.13 16.42
N ALA A 94 5.21 11.86 16.34
CA ALA A 94 5.95 11.37 15.18
C ALA A 94 5.07 11.40 13.92
N ALA A 95 3.80 10.98 14.03
CA ALA A 95 2.83 11.03 12.94
C ALA A 95 2.58 12.47 12.45
N ALA A 96 2.45 13.44 13.37
CA ALA A 96 2.28 14.85 13.04
C ALA A 96 3.51 15.41 12.32
N THR A 97 4.71 15.03 12.74
CA THR A 97 5.96 15.40 12.07
C THR A 97 6.00 14.86 10.63
N LEU A 98 5.61 13.61 10.41
CA LEU A 98 5.52 13.02 9.07
C LEU A 98 4.48 13.73 8.21
N LEU A 99 3.32 14.08 8.78
CA LEU A 99 2.26 14.80 8.08
C LEU A 99 2.67 16.22 7.68
N ALA A 100 3.36 16.94 8.57
CA ALA A 100 3.90 18.27 8.25
C ALA A 100 4.90 18.21 7.09
N ARG A 101 5.81 17.22 7.10
CA ARG A 101 6.75 16.98 6.00
C ARG A 101 6.02 16.61 4.70
N LEU A 102 4.99 15.77 4.78
CA LEU A 102 4.17 15.39 3.62
C LEU A 102 3.51 16.62 2.98
N HIS A 103 2.94 17.51 3.78
CA HIS A 103 2.28 18.72 3.29
C HIS A 103 3.26 19.75 2.71
N GLY A 104 4.50 19.77 3.19
CA GLY A 104 5.55 20.63 2.63
C GLY A 104 6.25 20.07 1.39
N ALA A 105 6.02 18.80 1.05
CA ALA A 105 6.70 18.14 -0.06
C ALA A 105 6.14 18.59 -1.43
N PRO A 106 7.00 18.78 -2.45
CA PRO A 106 6.51 19.07 -3.80
C PRO A 106 5.71 17.89 -4.33
N VAL A 107 4.54 18.19 -4.92
CA VAL A 107 3.70 17.16 -5.55
C VAL A 107 4.41 16.63 -6.79
N PRO A 108 4.68 15.32 -6.87
CA PRO A 108 5.36 14.80 -8.04
C PRO A 108 4.53 14.90 -9.31
N ALA A 109 5.19 15.22 -10.42
CA ALA A 109 4.56 15.30 -11.73
C ALA A 109 3.88 13.98 -12.12
N GLY A 110 2.69 14.09 -12.72
CA GLY A 110 1.91 12.95 -13.18
C GLY A 110 1.28 12.10 -12.07
N LEU A 111 1.34 12.53 -10.79
CA LEU A 111 0.67 11.81 -9.72
C LEU A 111 -0.85 11.75 -10.00
N PRO A 112 -1.46 10.56 -10.09
CA PRO A 112 -2.88 10.48 -10.40
C PRO A 112 -3.72 11.02 -9.24
N PRO A 113 -4.91 11.59 -9.50
CA PRO A 113 -5.74 12.22 -8.47
C PRO A 113 -6.08 11.25 -7.33
N MET A 114 -6.31 11.78 -6.13
CA MET A 114 -6.77 10.96 -5.01
C MET A 114 -8.12 10.32 -5.36
N ARG A 115 -8.30 9.04 -4.99
CA ARG A 115 -9.52 8.29 -5.35
C ARG A 115 -10.69 8.48 -4.39
N GLY A 116 -10.57 9.32 -3.37
CA GLY A 116 -11.63 9.53 -2.35
C GLY A 116 -13.00 9.84 -2.95
N PRO A 117 -13.13 10.88 -3.80
CA PRO A 117 -14.40 11.20 -4.46
C PRO A 117 -14.96 10.05 -5.30
N ALA A 118 -14.13 9.41 -6.12
CA ALA A 118 -14.56 8.27 -6.95
C ALA A 118 -14.98 7.05 -6.10
N LYS A 119 -14.34 6.81 -4.96
CA LYS A 119 -14.73 5.76 -4.01
C LYS A 119 -16.05 6.07 -3.32
N ALA A 120 -16.28 7.33 -2.93
CA ALA A 120 -17.53 7.77 -2.34
C ALA A 120 -18.70 7.59 -3.31
N ALA A 121 -18.53 8.01 -4.58
CA ALA A 121 -19.53 7.79 -5.63
C ALA A 121 -19.85 6.29 -5.81
N ARG A 122 -18.82 5.44 -5.93
CA ARG A 122 -19.01 3.98 -6.04
C ARG A 122 -19.71 3.37 -4.81
N ALA A 123 -19.48 3.91 -3.62
CA ALA A 123 -20.15 3.46 -2.41
C ALA A 123 -21.65 3.83 -2.44
N LEU A 124 -21.99 5.05 -2.86
CA LEU A 124 -23.39 5.49 -3.02
C LEU A 124 -24.15 4.67 -4.05
N ASP A 125 -23.51 4.32 -5.17
CA ASP A 125 -24.14 3.49 -6.21
C ASP A 125 -24.49 2.08 -5.73
N ARG A 126 -23.83 1.56 -4.68
CA ARG A 126 -24.15 0.25 -4.09
C ARG A 126 -25.34 0.27 -3.12
N LEU A 127 -25.76 1.47 -2.71
CA LEU A 127 -26.91 1.67 -1.82
C LEU A 127 -28.22 1.89 -2.59
N ARG A 128 -28.13 2.06 -3.91
CA ARG A 128 -29.26 2.16 -4.83
C ARG A 128 -29.65 0.78 -5.33
#